data_AF-A0A4R4XR60-F1
#
_entry.id   AF-A0A4R4XR60-F1
#
_cell.length_a   1.000
_cell.length_b   1.000
_cell.length_c   1.000
_cell.angle_alpha   90.00
_cell.angle_beta   90.00
_cell.angle_gamma   90.00
#
_symmetry.space_group_name_H-M   'P 1'
#
loop_
_entity.id
_entity.type
_entity.pdbx_description
1 polymer ?
#
loop_
_entity_poly.entity_id
_entity_poly.type
_entity_poly.pdbx_seq_one_letter_code
_entity_poly.pdbx_strand_id
1 'polypeptide(L)'
;MMSQSAAFSQARRPAAPSVLLTDPAGLFAELARLGLPAGDYVVCGSAALYVRGMRARMGDLDVLARGAAWQKVLTLGTPQPALSGHGLKVVHPSVAIEFVDRWTPGWPTDDLIDNADVIDGIPFMRLGDVLAWKEAARRPKDLPDIAAVQHLRHMWSRRSARGQAAATPAAERGRPGYAVAAHYWGVGTKFSGE
;
A
#
# COMPACT_ATOMS: atom_id res chain seq x y z
N MET A 1 19.01 -21.83 60.90
CA MET A 1 18.07 -22.00 59.78
C MET A 1 17.04 -20.89 59.83
N MET A 2 17.08 -19.93 58.92
CA MET A 2 15.92 -19.13 58.50
C MET A 2 16.30 -18.42 57.19
N SER A 3 15.57 -18.76 56.14
CA SER A 3 15.83 -18.47 54.73
C SER A 3 15.38 -17.05 54.39
N GLN A 4 16.26 -16.26 53.75
CA GLN A 4 15.87 -14.98 53.15
C GLN A 4 15.29 -15.24 51.76
N SER A 5 14.01 -14.91 51.58
CA SER A 5 13.32 -14.99 50.29
C SER A 5 13.61 -13.72 49.48
N ALA A 6 14.33 -13.87 48.37
CA ALA A 6 14.55 -12.80 47.41
C ALA A 6 13.32 -12.65 46.51
N ALA A 7 12.66 -11.50 46.58
CA ALA A 7 11.60 -11.13 45.65
C ALA A 7 12.21 -10.84 44.27
N PHE A 8 12.00 -11.74 43.30
CA PHE A 8 12.29 -11.47 41.90
C PHE A 8 11.31 -10.42 41.38
N SER A 9 11.83 -9.22 41.11
CA SER A 9 11.11 -8.18 40.38
C SER A 9 10.84 -8.68 38.97
N GLN A 10 9.58 -8.98 38.68
CA GLN A 10 9.12 -9.40 37.36
C GLN A 10 9.16 -8.17 36.44
N ALA A 11 10.26 -8.00 35.70
CA ALA A 11 10.35 -7.00 34.66
C ALA A 11 9.13 -7.13 33.74
N ARG A 12 8.32 -6.06 33.64
CA ARG A 12 7.17 -6.01 32.74
C ARG A 12 7.65 -6.37 31.33
N ARG A 13 7.18 -7.49 30.79
CA ARG A 13 7.32 -7.80 29.37
C ARG A 13 6.76 -6.59 28.59
N PRO A 14 7.46 -6.06 27.58
CA PRO A 14 6.87 -5.04 26.73
C PRO A 14 5.54 -5.57 26.19
N ALA A 15 4.50 -4.75 26.25
CA ALA A 15 3.19 -5.12 25.73
C ALA A 15 3.37 -5.57 24.28
N ALA A 16 2.87 -6.78 23.95
CA ALA A 16 2.83 -7.22 22.58
C ALA A 16 2.08 -6.17 21.76
N PRO A 17 2.59 -5.75 20.57
CA PRO A 17 1.87 -4.81 19.73
C PRO A 17 0.45 -5.33 19.52
N SER A 18 -0.54 -4.47 19.73
CA SER A 18 -1.94 -4.79 19.49
C SER A 18 -2.14 -4.98 17.99
N VAL A 19 -2.08 -6.23 17.52
CA VAL A 19 -2.40 -6.57 16.14
C VAL A 19 -3.91 -6.39 15.97
N LEU A 20 -4.34 -5.34 15.24
CA LEU A 20 -5.74 -5.16 14.84
C LEU A 20 -6.10 -6.00 13.61
N LEU A 21 -5.11 -6.43 12.83
CA LEU A 21 -5.30 -7.37 11.74
C LEU A 21 -5.89 -8.69 12.24
N THR A 22 -7.01 -9.08 11.67
CA THR A 22 -7.52 -10.43 11.83
C THR A 22 -6.51 -11.41 11.24
N ASP A 23 -6.06 -12.38 12.02
CA ASP A 23 -5.06 -13.35 11.59
C ASP A 23 -5.47 -14.78 11.99
N PRO A 24 -6.57 -15.31 11.42
CA PRO A 24 -7.09 -16.61 11.82
C PRO A 24 -6.12 -17.76 11.57
N ALA A 25 -5.17 -17.59 10.65
CA ALA A 25 -4.16 -18.58 10.29
C ALA A 25 -2.78 -18.32 10.95
N GLY A 26 -2.63 -17.25 11.74
CA GLY A 26 -1.37 -16.91 12.42
C GLY A 26 -0.23 -16.46 11.49
N LEU A 27 -0.51 -16.09 10.24
CA LEU A 27 0.50 -15.76 9.25
C LEU A 27 1.15 -14.39 9.51
N PHE A 28 0.37 -13.38 9.92
CA PHE A 28 0.91 -12.07 10.27
C PHE A 28 1.66 -12.11 11.59
N ALA A 29 1.17 -12.88 12.56
CA ALA A 29 1.86 -13.12 13.82
C ALA A 29 3.23 -13.77 13.59
N GLU A 30 3.31 -14.78 12.71
CA GLU A 30 4.58 -15.43 12.39
C GLU A 30 5.50 -14.50 11.61
N LEU A 31 5.00 -13.74 10.62
CA LEU A 31 5.79 -12.74 9.92
C LEU A 31 6.40 -11.70 10.88
N ALA A 32 5.60 -11.22 11.84
CA ALA A 32 6.08 -10.29 12.86
C ALA A 32 7.15 -10.93 13.76
N ARG A 33 7.01 -12.21 14.11
CA ARG A 33 7.98 -12.96 14.94
C ARG A 33 9.35 -13.08 14.28
N LEU A 34 9.43 -13.12 12.95
CA LEU A 34 10.68 -13.14 12.21
C LEU A 34 11.51 -11.85 12.37
N GLY A 35 10.86 -10.75 12.79
CA GLY A 35 11.54 -9.47 13.05
C GLY A 35 12.30 -8.95 11.84
N LEU A 36 11.71 -9.06 10.65
CA LEU A 36 12.32 -8.55 9.42
C LEU A 36 12.50 -7.02 9.52
N PRO A 37 13.65 -6.46 9.11
CA PRO A 37 13.87 -5.02 9.15
C PRO A 37 12.85 -4.27 8.30
N ALA A 38 12.19 -3.27 8.88
CA ALA A 38 11.30 -2.37 8.15
C ALA A 38 12.08 -1.66 7.03
N GLY A 39 11.43 -1.43 5.89
CA GLY A 39 12.07 -0.84 4.69
C GLY A 39 12.84 -1.83 3.81
N ASP A 40 12.96 -3.09 4.25
CA ASP A 40 13.61 -4.16 3.47
C ASP A 40 12.64 -5.27 3.05
N TYR A 41 11.35 -5.15 3.35
CA TYR A 41 10.33 -6.08 2.87
C TYR A 41 8.98 -5.42 2.66
N VAL A 42 8.13 -6.09 1.89
CA VAL A 42 6.73 -5.73 1.67
C VAL A 42 5.88 -6.99 1.50
N VAL A 43 4.69 -6.99 2.10
CA VAL A 43 3.68 -8.05 1.92
C VAL A 43 2.89 -7.78 0.64
N CYS A 44 2.82 -8.77 -0.24
CA CYS A 44 2.31 -8.66 -1.59
C CYS A 44 0.98 -9.41 -1.77
N GLY A 45 0.44 -9.32 -2.99
CA GLY A 45 -0.60 -10.25 -3.45
C GLY A 45 -1.93 -10.14 -2.68
N SER A 46 -2.48 -11.29 -2.30
CA SER A 46 -3.85 -11.38 -1.76
C SER A 46 -4.00 -10.79 -0.36
N ALA A 47 -2.92 -10.79 0.44
CA ALA A 47 -2.91 -10.24 1.77
C ALA A 47 -3.19 -8.73 1.79
N ALA A 48 -2.66 -7.97 0.81
CA ALA A 48 -2.93 -6.54 0.67
C ALA A 48 -4.44 -6.23 0.46
N LEU A 49 -5.17 -7.12 -0.20
CA LEU A 49 -6.62 -7.00 -0.39
C LEU A 49 -7.39 -7.42 0.86
N TYR A 50 -6.92 -8.49 1.52
CA TYR A 50 -7.53 -9.01 2.74
C TYR A 50 -7.54 -7.98 3.87
N VAL A 51 -6.39 -7.36 4.17
CA VAL A 51 -6.27 -6.37 5.26
C VAL A 51 -7.07 -5.09 5.00
N ARG A 52 -7.49 -4.86 3.75
CA ARG A 52 -8.34 -3.73 3.34
C ARG A 52 -9.81 -4.13 3.18
N GLY A 53 -10.20 -5.33 3.62
CA GLY A 53 -11.59 -5.82 3.58
C GLY A 53 -12.12 -6.15 2.18
N MET A 54 -11.25 -6.24 1.16
CA MET A 54 -11.65 -6.54 -0.22
C MET A 54 -11.69 -8.04 -0.51
N ARG A 55 -11.14 -8.85 0.41
CA ARG A 55 -11.08 -10.30 0.30
C ARG A 55 -11.36 -10.90 1.67
N ALA A 56 -12.24 -11.91 1.73
CA ALA A 56 -12.66 -12.49 3.01
C ALA A 56 -11.62 -13.47 3.61
N ARG A 57 -10.71 -14.00 2.79
CA ARG A 57 -9.72 -15.02 3.19
C ARG A 57 -8.42 -14.87 2.41
N MET A 58 -7.30 -15.17 3.05
CA MET A 58 -6.02 -15.46 2.38
C MET A 58 -5.60 -16.89 2.71
N GLY A 59 -4.93 -17.56 1.77
CA GLY A 59 -4.41 -18.92 1.98
C GLY A 59 -2.94 -18.94 2.37
N ASP A 60 -2.22 -17.89 1.98
CA ASP A 60 -0.78 -17.73 2.08
C ASP A 60 -0.42 -16.23 2.21
N LEU A 61 0.83 -15.97 2.60
CA LEU A 61 1.47 -14.67 2.46
C LEU A 61 2.58 -14.75 1.42
N ASP A 62 2.53 -13.83 0.45
CA ASP A 62 3.65 -13.54 -0.43
C ASP A 62 4.42 -12.35 0.16
N VAL A 63 5.72 -12.50 0.36
CA VAL A 63 6.57 -11.44 0.92
C VAL A 63 7.75 -11.18 0.00
N LEU A 64 7.84 -9.98 -0.55
CA LEU A 64 9.00 -9.51 -1.29
C LEU A 64 10.00 -8.92 -0.30
N ALA A 65 11.26 -9.36 -0.35
CA ALA A 65 12.31 -8.92 0.56
C ALA A 65 13.61 -8.59 -0.18
N ARG A 66 14.35 -7.62 0.33
CA ARG A 66 15.70 -7.25 -0.13
C ARG A 66 16.63 -7.12 1.07
N GLY A 67 17.90 -6.78 0.82
CA GLY A 67 18.83 -6.33 1.85
C GLY A 67 18.90 -7.24 3.07
N ALA A 68 18.79 -6.64 4.26
CA ALA A 68 18.91 -7.35 5.53
C ALA A 68 17.70 -8.26 5.82
N ALA A 69 16.50 -7.94 5.31
CA ALA A 69 15.35 -8.85 5.42
C ALA A 69 15.60 -10.14 4.63
N TRP A 70 16.12 -10.03 3.39
CA TRP A 70 16.44 -11.21 2.60
C TRP A 70 17.52 -12.07 3.25
N GLN A 71 18.56 -11.46 3.83
CA GLN A 71 19.58 -12.22 4.57
C GLN A 71 19.00 -13.02 5.74
N LYS A 72 18.00 -12.48 6.46
CA LYS A 72 17.30 -13.24 7.51
C LYS A 72 16.45 -14.36 6.93
N VAL A 73 15.74 -14.10 5.83
CA VAL A 73 14.92 -15.11 5.15
C VAL A 73 15.76 -16.32 4.72
N LEU A 74 16.99 -16.11 4.25
CA LEU A 74 17.90 -17.19 3.87
C LEU A 74 18.26 -18.14 5.03
N THR A 75 18.07 -17.74 6.28
CA THR A 75 18.26 -18.62 7.43
C THR A 75 17.10 -19.60 7.65
N LEU A 76 15.96 -19.38 6.99
CA LEU A 76 14.76 -20.20 7.12
C LEU A 76 14.75 -21.43 6.20
N GLY A 77 15.56 -21.42 5.15
CA GLY A 77 15.63 -22.52 4.19
C GLY A 77 16.49 -22.23 2.98
N THR A 78 16.64 -23.24 2.12
CA THR A 78 17.45 -23.15 0.91
C THR A 78 16.73 -22.35 -0.18
N PRO A 79 17.34 -21.29 -0.75
CA PRO A 79 16.74 -20.54 -1.84
C PRO A 79 16.60 -21.40 -3.11
N GLN A 80 15.48 -21.25 -3.79
CA GLN A 80 15.14 -21.93 -5.04
C GLN A 80 14.73 -20.91 -6.10
N PRO A 81 14.81 -21.21 -7.41
CA PRO A 81 14.27 -20.32 -8.42
C PRO A 81 12.79 -20.00 -8.18
N ALA A 82 12.42 -18.72 -8.28
CA ALA A 82 11.03 -18.30 -8.16
C ALA A 82 10.19 -18.82 -9.35
N LEU A 83 8.91 -19.11 -9.12
CA LEU A 83 8.00 -19.58 -10.18
C LEU A 83 7.80 -18.55 -11.30
N SER A 84 8.06 -17.27 -11.02
CA SER A 84 8.09 -16.20 -12.01
C SER A 84 9.23 -16.34 -13.04
N GLY A 85 10.19 -17.24 -12.79
CA GLY A 85 11.45 -17.30 -13.53
C GLY A 85 12.37 -16.11 -13.23
N HIS A 86 12.07 -15.30 -12.22
CA HIS A 86 12.80 -14.09 -11.89
C HIS A 86 13.11 -14.02 -10.40
N GLY A 87 14.40 -14.14 -10.07
CA GLY A 87 14.85 -14.16 -8.68
C GLY A 87 14.75 -15.53 -8.02
N LEU A 88 14.92 -15.51 -6.71
CA LEU A 88 14.92 -16.63 -5.81
C LEU A 88 13.75 -16.53 -4.85
N LYS A 89 13.36 -17.69 -4.33
CA LYS A 89 12.34 -17.85 -3.31
C LYS A 89 12.79 -18.73 -2.17
N VAL A 90 12.27 -18.47 -0.98
CA VAL A 90 12.38 -19.33 0.20
C VAL A 90 10.97 -19.53 0.75
N VAL A 91 10.59 -20.76 1.05
CA VAL A 91 9.31 -21.08 1.68
C VAL A 91 9.54 -21.27 3.18
N HIS A 92 8.69 -20.66 3.99
CA HIS A 92 8.75 -20.86 5.44
C HIS A 92 8.54 -22.35 5.79
N PRO A 93 9.34 -22.95 6.69
CA PRO A 93 9.32 -24.39 6.92
C PRO A 93 8.03 -24.93 7.54
N SER A 94 7.23 -24.08 8.20
CA SER A 94 6.08 -24.51 8.99
C SER A 94 4.78 -23.74 8.77
N VAL A 95 4.79 -22.64 8.01
CA VAL A 95 3.58 -21.84 7.74
C VAL A 95 3.54 -21.43 6.26
N ALA A 96 2.36 -21.09 5.75
CA ALA A 96 2.15 -20.73 4.36
C ALA A 96 2.64 -19.30 4.06
N ILE A 97 3.95 -19.06 4.18
CA ILE A 97 4.60 -17.81 3.79
C ILE A 97 5.68 -18.13 2.75
N GLU A 98 5.57 -17.53 1.58
CA GLU A 98 6.58 -17.56 0.54
C GLU A 98 7.31 -16.21 0.49
N PHE A 99 8.62 -16.25 0.57
CA PHE A 99 9.48 -15.08 0.43
C PHE A 99 10.14 -15.10 -0.94
N VAL A 100 10.24 -13.95 -1.60
CA VAL A 100 10.94 -13.78 -2.87
C VAL A 100 11.88 -12.59 -2.80
N ASP A 101 13.02 -12.64 -3.49
CA ASP A 101 13.95 -11.49 -3.60
C ASP A 101 13.60 -10.54 -4.75
N ARG A 102 12.78 -11.03 -5.69
CA ARG A 102 12.27 -10.29 -6.83
C ARG A 102 10.85 -10.76 -7.14
N TRP A 103 10.01 -9.83 -7.61
CA TRP A 103 8.61 -10.12 -7.87
C TRP A 103 8.41 -10.79 -9.24
N THR A 104 8.36 -10.00 -10.31
CA THR A 104 8.29 -10.44 -11.70
C THR A 104 9.04 -9.44 -12.58
N PRO A 105 9.52 -9.82 -13.78
CA PRO A 105 10.20 -8.88 -14.68
C PRO A 105 9.36 -7.62 -14.92
N GLY A 106 9.99 -6.44 -14.86
CA GLY A 106 9.31 -5.14 -15.01
C GLY A 106 8.72 -4.57 -13.72
N TRP A 107 8.92 -5.22 -12.57
CA TRP A 107 8.46 -4.77 -11.27
C TRP A 107 9.67 -4.51 -10.35
N PRO A 108 10.15 -3.27 -10.24
CA PRO A 108 11.36 -2.95 -9.47
C PRO A 108 11.15 -3.25 -7.98
N THR A 109 12.01 -4.12 -7.42
CA THR A 109 11.91 -4.54 -6.01
C THR A 109 11.97 -3.34 -5.06
N ASP A 110 12.88 -2.41 -5.33
CA ASP A 110 13.08 -1.24 -4.48
C ASP A 110 11.83 -0.37 -4.44
N ASP A 111 11.28 -0.02 -5.61
CA ASP A 111 10.07 0.79 -5.69
C ASP A 111 8.90 0.16 -4.95
N LEU A 112 8.69 -1.16 -5.09
CA LEU A 112 7.60 -1.87 -4.42
C LEU A 112 7.71 -1.86 -2.89
N ILE A 113 8.95 -1.91 -2.37
CA ILE A 113 9.21 -1.89 -0.93
C ILE A 113 9.14 -0.47 -0.39
N ASP A 114 9.81 0.49 -1.04
CA ASP A 114 9.93 1.88 -0.59
C ASP A 114 8.59 2.63 -0.62
N ASN A 115 7.67 2.18 -1.46
CA ASN A 115 6.36 2.79 -1.60
C ASN A 115 5.24 2.09 -0.83
N ALA A 116 5.53 1.04 -0.05
CA ALA A 116 4.51 0.27 0.64
C ALA A 116 3.59 1.11 1.55
N ASP A 117 2.30 0.75 1.60
CA ASP A 117 1.39 1.28 2.60
C ASP A 117 1.58 0.50 3.90
N VAL A 118 1.85 1.20 5.01
CA VAL A 118 2.02 0.55 6.32
C VAL A 118 0.67 0.47 7.03
N ILE A 119 0.24 -0.75 7.39
CA ILE A 119 -1.00 -1.02 8.13
C ILE A 119 -0.63 -1.87 9.35
N ASP A 120 -0.96 -1.39 10.55
CA ASP A 120 -0.60 -2.03 11.83
C ASP A 120 0.88 -2.42 11.95
N GLY A 121 1.76 -1.56 11.40
CA GLY A 121 3.21 -1.76 11.42
C GLY A 121 3.73 -2.76 10.38
N ILE A 122 2.86 -3.36 9.56
CA ILE A 122 3.25 -4.25 8.47
C ILE A 122 3.21 -3.49 7.13
N PRO A 123 4.29 -3.50 6.33
CA PRO A 123 4.31 -2.89 5.00
C PRO A 123 3.55 -3.77 3.99
N PHE A 124 2.57 -3.21 3.30
CA PHE A 124 1.79 -3.86 2.24
C PHE A 124 1.99 -3.16 0.90
N MET A 125 2.10 -3.93 -0.16
CA MET A 125 2.15 -3.41 -1.53
C MET A 125 0.93 -2.51 -1.79
N ARG A 126 1.14 -1.38 -2.46
CA ARG A 126 0.06 -0.44 -2.77
C ARG A 126 -1.01 -1.13 -3.62
N LEU A 127 -2.27 -0.77 -3.39
CA LEU A 127 -3.37 -1.35 -4.17
C LEU A 127 -3.26 -1.11 -5.67
N GLY A 128 -2.66 0.01 -6.09
CA GLY A 128 -2.40 0.30 -7.50
C GLY A 128 -1.46 -0.72 -8.14
N ASP A 129 -0.38 -1.06 -7.45
CA ASP A 129 0.62 -2.04 -7.90
C ASP A 129 0.03 -3.46 -7.89
N VAL A 130 -0.73 -3.81 -6.84
CA VAL A 130 -1.45 -5.09 -6.77
C VAL A 130 -2.43 -5.24 -7.94
N LEU A 131 -3.19 -4.19 -8.26
CA LEU A 131 -4.12 -4.19 -9.39
C LEU A 131 -3.38 -4.37 -10.71
N ALA A 132 -2.36 -3.54 -10.97
CA ALA A 132 -1.62 -3.59 -12.22
C ALA A 132 -0.93 -4.96 -12.43
N TRP A 133 -0.41 -5.59 -11.36
CA TRP A 133 0.17 -6.92 -11.45
C TRP A 133 -0.88 -7.98 -11.73
N LYS A 134 -2.02 -7.94 -11.04
CA LYS A 134 -3.12 -8.88 -11.27
C LYS A 134 -3.72 -8.73 -12.66
N GLU A 135 -3.82 -7.52 -13.20
CA GLU A 135 -4.28 -7.27 -14.57
C GLU A 135 -3.30 -7.83 -15.61
N ALA A 136 -1.99 -7.71 -15.38
CA ALA A 136 -0.96 -8.29 -16.24
C ALA A 136 -0.95 -9.83 -16.17
N ALA A 137 -1.06 -10.41 -14.98
CA ALA A 137 -1.05 -11.86 -14.79
C ALA A 137 -2.38 -12.52 -15.22
N ARG A 138 -3.49 -11.82 -15.00
CA ARG A 138 -4.88 -12.14 -15.41
C ARG A 138 -5.31 -13.59 -15.19
N ARG A 139 -4.87 -14.22 -14.10
CA ARG A 139 -5.22 -15.62 -13.80
C ARG A 139 -6.70 -15.71 -13.38
N PRO A 140 -7.38 -16.86 -13.59
CA PRO A 140 -8.78 -17.02 -13.20
C PRO A 140 -9.08 -16.62 -11.73
N LYS A 141 -8.16 -16.92 -10.81
CA LYS A 141 -8.28 -16.57 -9.39
C LYS A 141 -8.14 -15.08 -9.08
N ASP A 142 -7.55 -14.30 -9.98
CA ASP A 142 -7.34 -12.86 -9.79
C ASP A 142 -8.53 -12.02 -10.27
N LEU A 143 -9.44 -12.57 -11.09
CA LEU A 143 -10.57 -11.82 -11.65
C LEU A 143 -11.47 -11.17 -10.58
N PRO A 144 -11.84 -11.86 -9.48
CA PRO A 144 -12.63 -11.24 -8.42
C PRO A 144 -11.88 -10.12 -7.68
N ASP A 145 -10.56 -10.30 -7.49
CA ASP A 145 -9.70 -9.32 -6.84
C ASP A 145 -9.60 -8.03 -7.68
N ILE A 146 -9.39 -8.18 -9.00
CA ILE A 146 -9.35 -7.06 -9.96
C ILE A 146 -10.67 -6.28 -9.91
N ALA A 147 -11.81 -6.99 -9.97
CA ALA A 147 -13.12 -6.37 -9.92
C ALA A 147 -13.35 -5.58 -8.63
N ALA A 148 -12.93 -6.10 -7.47
CA ALA A 148 -13.06 -5.42 -6.19
C ALA A 148 -12.28 -4.10 -6.14
N VAL A 149 -11.02 -4.08 -6.59
CA VAL A 149 -10.20 -2.87 -6.60
C VAL A 149 -10.73 -1.85 -7.62
N GLN A 150 -11.12 -2.30 -8.80
CA GLN A 150 -11.73 -1.44 -9.82
C GLN A 150 -13.04 -0.81 -9.33
N HIS A 151 -13.87 -1.58 -8.62
CA HIS A 151 -15.10 -1.08 -8.01
C HIS A 151 -14.81 0.01 -6.97
N LEU A 152 -13.83 -0.19 -6.09
CA LEU A 152 -13.42 0.84 -5.13
C LEU A 152 -12.96 2.12 -5.85
N ARG A 153 -12.10 1.98 -6.87
CA ARG A 153 -11.59 3.10 -7.67
C ARG A 153 -12.74 3.90 -8.28
N HIS A 154 -13.72 3.22 -8.87
CA HIS A 154 -14.91 3.86 -9.45
C HIS A 154 -15.73 4.61 -8.40
N MET A 155 -15.97 3.99 -7.24
CA MET A 155 -16.71 4.60 -6.13
C MET A 155 -16.03 5.88 -5.63
N TRP A 156 -14.72 5.85 -5.47
CA TRP A 156 -13.93 7.02 -5.07
C TRP A 156 -13.97 8.13 -6.12
N SER A 157 -13.74 7.82 -7.40
CA SER A 157 -13.81 8.82 -8.48
C SER A 157 -15.16 9.53 -8.52
N ARG A 158 -16.27 8.80 -8.31
CA ARG A 158 -17.62 9.40 -8.29
C ARG A 158 -17.89 10.27 -7.06
N ARG A 159 -17.28 9.98 -5.91
CA ARG A 159 -17.39 10.82 -4.72
C ARG A 159 -16.58 12.10 -4.90
N SER A 160 -15.36 11.99 -5.42
CA SER A 160 -14.50 13.15 -5.72
C SER A 160 -15.15 14.08 -6.75
N ALA A 161 -15.75 13.55 -7.82
CA ALA A 161 -16.48 14.34 -8.80
C ALA A 161 -17.71 15.04 -8.21
N ARG A 162 -18.47 14.38 -7.33
CA ARG A 162 -19.62 15.01 -6.63
C ARG A 162 -19.18 16.07 -5.62
N GLY A 163 -18.07 15.86 -4.91
CA GLY A 163 -17.51 16.86 -4.01
C GLY A 163 -17.01 18.11 -4.73
N GLN A 164 -16.40 17.95 -5.91
CA GLN A 164 -15.97 19.08 -6.75
C GLN A 164 -17.16 19.81 -7.40
N ALA A 165 -18.19 19.09 -7.88
CA ALA A 165 -19.38 19.72 -8.44
C ALA A 165 -20.21 20.51 -7.41
N ALA A 166 -20.22 20.08 -6.14
CA ALA A 166 -20.86 20.81 -5.05
C ALA A 166 -20.05 22.03 -4.57
N ALA A 167 -18.75 22.10 -4.89
CA ALA A 167 -17.86 23.19 -4.52
C ALA A 167 -17.85 24.36 -5.53
N THR A 168 -18.53 24.22 -6.68
CA THR A 168 -18.77 25.34 -7.60
C THR A 168 -20.02 26.10 -7.15
N PRO A 169 -19.92 27.32 -6.60
CA PRO A 169 -21.09 28.11 -6.29
C PRO A 169 -21.78 28.49 -7.59
N ALA A 170 -23.12 28.53 -7.57
CA ALA A 170 -23.95 29.07 -8.64
C ALA A 170 -23.75 30.59 -8.78
N ALA A 171 -22.60 31.02 -9.26
CA ALA A 171 -22.36 32.38 -9.72
C ALA A 171 -22.60 32.43 -11.22
N GLU A 172 -23.88 32.42 -11.62
CA GLU A 172 -24.41 33.03 -12.86
C GLU A 172 -25.87 32.64 -13.06
N ARG A 173 -26.75 33.19 -12.23
CA ARG A 173 -28.13 33.41 -12.62
C ARG A 173 -28.59 34.76 -12.09
N GLY A 174 -28.51 35.76 -12.97
CA GLY A 174 -29.27 37.00 -12.85
C GLY A 174 -28.45 38.27 -13.02
N ARG A 175 -28.49 38.84 -14.22
CA ARG A 175 -29.07 40.19 -14.46
C ARG A 175 -29.22 40.46 -15.97
N PRO A 176 -30.41 40.90 -16.43
CA PRO A 176 -30.60 41.40 -17.78
C PRO A 176 -30.24 42.88 -17.88
N GLY A 177 -29.66 43.28 -19.02
CA GLY A 177 -29.70 44.65 -19.55
C GLY A 177 -28.73 45.65 -18.91
N TYR A 178 -27.77 46.14 -19.69
CA TYR A 178 -27.72 47.54 -20.13
C TYR A 178 -26.71 47.65 -21.27
N ALA A 179 -27.19 47.98 -22.46
CA ALA A 179 -26.37 48.54 -23.52
C ALA A 179 -26.32 50.06 -23.30
N VAL A 180 -25.13 50.63 -23.13
CA VAL A 180 -24.87 52.03 -23.46
C VAL A 180 -23.50 52.11 -24.10
N ALA A 181 -23.50 52.42 -25.39
CA ALA A 181 -22.35 52.89 -26.12
C ALA A 181 -21.99 54.31 -25.64
N ALA A 182 -20.70 54.58 -25.46
CA ALA A 182 -20.19 55.95 -25.46
C ALA A 182 -18.79 55.96 -26.08
N HIS A 183 -18.75 56.45 -27.32
CA HIS A 183 -17.56 56.96 -27.99
C HIS A 183 -16.94 58.08 -27.17
N TYR A 184 -15.61 58.12 -27.06
CA TYR A 184 -14.86 59.37 -27.04
C TYR A 184 -13.48 59.16 -27.70
N TRP A 185 -13.28 59.86 -28.81
CA TRP A 185 -12.01 60.05 -29.52
C TRP A 185 -11.53 61.49 -29.25
N GLY A 186 -10.21 61.67 -29.15
CA GLY A 186 -9.51 62.97 -29.13
C GLY A 186 -9.00 63.34 -27.73
N VAL A 187 -7.81 63.91 -27.51
CA VAL A 187 -6.84 64.62 -28.38
C VAL A 187 -5.45 64.53 -27.69
N GLY A 188 -4.37 64.75 -28.46
CA GLY A 188 -2.94 64.68 -28.08
C GLY A 188 -2.47 65.50 -26.86
N THR A 189 -1.19 65.50 -26.48
CA THR A 189 -0.01 65.87 -27.28
C THR A 189 1.29 65.57 -26.47
N LYS A 190 2.34 65.11 -27.18
CA LYS A 190 3.80 65.38 -27.09
C LYS A 190 4.53 65.56 -25.74
N PHE A 191 5.71 64.91 -25.62
CA PHE A 191 7.08 65.43 -25.30
C PHE A 191 8.05 64.20 -25.28
N SER A 192 8.98 63.96 -26.23
CA SER A 192 10.41 64.40 -26.38
C SER A 192 11.18 64.62 -25.07
N GLY A 193 12.44 64.19 -24.83
CA GLY A 193 13.50 63.45 -25.54
C GLY A 193 14.28 62.63 -24.49
N GLU A 194 15.46 62.04 -24.71
CA GLU A 194 16.56 62.19 -25.66
C GLU A 194 16.99 60.84 -26.24
#